data_AF-A0A7S3WQQ5-F1
#
_entry.id   AF-A0A7S3WQQ5-F1
#
_cell.length_a   1.000
_cell.length_b   1.000
_cell.length_c   1.000
_cell.angle_alpha   90.00
_cell.angle_beta   90.00
_cell.angle_gamma   90.00
#
_symmetry.space_group_name_H-M   'P 1'
#
loop_
_entity.id
_entity.type
_entity.pdbx_description
1 polymer ?
#
loop_
_entity_poly.entity_id
_entity_poly.type
_entity_poly.pdbx_seq_one_letter_code
_entity_poly.pdbx_strand_id
1 'polypeptide(L)'
;AAMAANHAAALEALRDNDPEALKEALPGAKPTAVNTRVEKCKWGGQAIPDDLTWEDGDTLLHMAMRNQKWHIKRVLVAELDADARLENTGGHTPVGMQLSASAPRFGVALLMLAALTYPKMMEYLGGAGAICVVVFSMPAMADMTLAVRWYFNSAPDAKEPNARKAERQQRIEEEKREKKAQRGKADQQLHTGGADKRGGGPAVSEVVMFA
;
A
#
# COMPACT_ATOMS: atom_id res chain seq x y z
N ALA A 1 11.04 6.54 -18.79
CA ALA A 1 12.00 5.54 -19.31
C ALA A 1 12.85 4.95 -18.19
N ALA A 2 13.69 5.74 -17.49
CA ALA A 2 14.56 5.22 -16.42
C ALA A 2 13.80 4.49 -15.28
N MET A 3 12.73 5.08 -14.75
CA MET A 3 11.92 4.44 -13.70
C MET A 3 11.24 3.14 -14.18
N ALA A 4 10.87 3.04 -15.47
CA ALA A 4 10.24 1.84 -16.02
C ALA A 4 11.24 0.69 -16.21
N ALA A 5 12.48 1.00 -16.58
CA ALA A 5 13.58 0.03 -16.64
C ALA A 5 13.92 -0.51 -15.25
N ASN A 6 13.91 0.35 -14.22
CA ASN A 6 14.11 -0.05 -12.84
C ASN A 6 13.00 -1.00 -12.34
N HIS A 7 11.75 -0.76 -12.74
CA HIS A 7 10.65 -1.65 -12.37
C HIS A 7 10.76 -3.04 -13.02
N ALA A 8 11.24 -3.11 -14.26
CA ALA A 8 11.50 -4.39 -14.93
C ALA A 8 12.61 -5.19 -14.25
N ALA A 9 13.74 -4.54 -13.94
CA ALA A 9 14.85 -5.16 -13.24
C ALA A 9 14.44 -5.65 -11.83
N ALA A 10 13.58 -4.91 -11.13
CA ALA A 10 13.08 -5.34 -9.83
C ALA A 10 12.13 -6.55 -9.91
N LEU A 11 11.32 -6.67 -10.96
CA LEU A 11 10.50 -7.86 -11.21
C LEU A 11 11.35 -9.08 -11.56
N GLU A 12 12.43 -8.88 -12.33
CA GLU A 12 13.38 -9.94 -12.65
C GLU A 12 14.18 -10.40 -11.42
N ALA A 13 14.64 -9.46 -10.60
CA ALA A 13 15.24 -9.76 -9.30
C ALA A 13 14.27 -10.55 -8.40
N LEU A 14 12.98 -10.16 -8.39
CA LEU A 14 11.93 -10.89 -7.67
C LEU A 14 11.77 -12.33 -8.16
N ARG A 15 11.77 -12.51 -9.49
CA ARG A 15 11.72 -13.83 -10.11
C ARG A 15 12.89 -14.69 -9.64
N ASP A 16 14.09 -14.15 -9.76
CA ASP A 16 15.34 -14.89 -9.51
C ASP A 16 15.67 -15.00 -8.00
N ASN A 17 14.86 -14.37 -7.14
CA ASN A 17 15.04 -14.31 -5.69
C ASN A 17 16.38 -13.67 -5.29
N ASP A 18 16.88 -12.75 -6.12
CA ASP A 18 18.16 -12.10 -5.91
C ASP A 18 17.98 -10.77 -5.15
N PRO A 19 18.38 -10.70 -3.88
CA PRO A 19 18.28 -9.48 -3.08
C PRO A 19 19.22 -8.37 -3.55
N GLU A 20 20.36 -8.68 -4.15
CA GLU A 20 21.36 -7.69 -4.55
C GLU A 20 20.97 -7.05 -5.88
N ALA A 21 20.51 -7.86 -6.85
CA ALA A 21 19.91 -7.36 -8.08
C ALA A 21 18.71 -6.44 -7.80
N LEU A 22 17.94 -6.71 -6.74
CA LEU A 22 16.84 -5.85 -6.33
C LEU A 22 17.32 -4.47 -5.83
N LYS A 23 18.44 -4.42 -5.11
CA LYS A 23 19.04 -3.16 -4.64
C LYS A 23 19.60 -2.36 -5.81
N GLU A 24 20.27 -3.04 -6.73
CA GLU A 24 20.80 -2.41 -7.95
C GLU A 24 19.68 -1.90 -8.87
N ALA A 25 18.55 -2.60 -8.94
CA ALA A 25 17.37 -2.17 -9.66
C ALA A 25 16.69 -0.94 -9.03
N LEU A 26 16.80 -0.79 -7.72
CA LEU A 26 16.14 0.25 -6.93
C LEU A 26 17.14 1.09 -6.10
N PRO A 27 18.16 1.71 -6.73
CA PRO A 27 19.21 2.41 -5.99
C PRO A 27 18.63 3.69 -5.37
N GLY A 28 18.58 3.73 -4.03
CA GLY A 28 17.99 4.85 -3.28
C GLY A 28 16.49 5.05 -3.57
N ALA A 29 15.78 3.98 -3.94
CA ALA A 29 14.37 4.07 -4.25
C ALA A 29 13.59 4.67 -3.07
N LYS A 30 13.00 5.84 -3.32
CA LYS A 30 12.04 6.43 -2.39
C LYS A 30 10.93 5.41 -2.13
N PRO A 31 10.37 5.36 -0.90
CA PRO A 31 9.34 4.39 -0.53
C PRO A 31 8.13 4.40 -1.49
N THR A 32 7.91 5.49 -2.21
CA THR A 32 6.91 5.60 -3.29
C THR A 32 7.06 4.59 -4.43
N ALA A 33 8.28 4.19 -4.81
CA ALA A 33 8.49 3.24 -5.92
C ALA A 33 8.21 1.79 -5.48
N VAL A 34 8.68 1.42 -4.28
CA VAL A 34 8.49 0.10 -3.68
C VAL A 34 7.02 -0.18 -3.37
N ASN A 35 6.30 0.87 -2.97
CA ASN A 35 4.88 0.84 -2.64
C ASN A 35 3.94 1.01 -3.85
N THR A 36 4.49 0.98 -5.07
CA THR A 36 3.66 1.00 -6.28
C THR A 36 2.75 -0.21 -6.29
N ARG A 37 1.46 0.03 -6.58
CA ARG A 37 0.45 -1.01 -6.68
C ARG A 37 0.45 -1.61 -8.08
N VAL A 38 0.14 -2.90 -8.15
CA VAL A 38 -0.15 -3.59 -9.40
C VAL A 38 -1.50 -3.11 -9.90
N GLU A 39 -1.54 -2.69 -11.16
CA GLU A 39 -2.77 -2.32 -11.85
C GLU A 39 -2.78 -3.01 -13.22
N LYS A 40 -3.86 -3.76 -13.53
CA LYS A 40 -4.07 -4.35 -14.87
C LYS A 40 -2.89 -5.19 -15.35
N CYS A 41 -2.41 -6.10 -14.51
CA CYS A 41 -1.26 -6.97 -14.77
C CYS A 41 0.08 -6.23 -14.93
N LYS A 42 0.16 -4.96 -14.51
CA LYS A 42 1.38 -4.16 -14.61
C LYS A 42 1.80 -3.62 -13.26
N TRP A 43 3.09 -3.70 -12.98
CA TRP A 43 3.71 -3.05 -11.83
C TRP A 43 4.63 -1.93 -12.32
N GLY A 44 4.35 -0.68 -11.90
CA GLY A 44 5.14 0.47 -12.32
C GLY A 44 5.16 0.72 -13.84
N GLY A 45 4.13 0.23 -14.54
CA GLY A 45 4.01 0.28 -16.01
C GLY A 45 4.59 -0.92 -16.75
N GLN A 46 5.27 -1.84 -16.05
CA GLN A 46 5.87 -3.04 -16.63
C GLN A 46 4.96 -4.25 -16.46
N ALA A 47 4.83 -5.08 -17.51
CA ALA A 47 4.09 -6.34 -17.42
C ALA A 47 4.75 -7.27 -16.40
N ILE A 48 3.93 -7.88 -15.54
CA ILE A 48 4.38 -8.86 -14.56
C ILE A 48 4.57 -10.20 -15.30
N PRO A 49 5.69 -10.90 -15.11
CA PRO A 49 5.91 -12.18 -15.77
C PRO A 49 4.93 -13.25 -15.23
N ASP A 50 4.54 -14.18 -16.10
CA ASP A 50 3.47 -15.16 -15.84
C ASP A 50 3.81 -16.20 -14.74
N ASP A 51 5.08 -16.29 -14.36
CA ASP A 51 5.57 -17.18 -13.31
C ASP A 51 5.40 -16.60 -11.90
N LEU A 52 5.18 -15.29 -11.79
CA LEU A 52 4.91 -14.62 -10.53
C LEU A 52 3.41 -14.59 -10.25
N THR A 53 3.03 -15.06 -9.08
CA THR A 53 1.66 -14.91 -8.59
C THR A 53 1.43 -13.50 -8.06
N TRP A 54 0.41 -12.81 -8.58
CA TRP A 54 0.04 -11.44 -8.23
C TRP A 54 -1.50 -11.27 -8.22
N GLU A 55 -1.98 -10.27 -7.49
CA GLU A 55 -3.38 -9.84 -7.46
C GLU A 55 -3.44 -8.32 -7.66
N ASP A 56 -4.57 -7.81 -8.14
CA ASP A 56 -4.73 -6.37 -8.32
C ASP A 56 -4.55 -5.62 -6.99
N GLY A 57 -3.82 -4.51 -7.04
CA GLY A 57 -3.49 -3.70 -5.86
C GLY A 57 -2.36 -4.26 -5.01
N ASP A 58 -1.78 -5.42 -5.35
CA ASP A 58 -0.59 -5.93 -4.69
C ASP A 58 0.58 -4.95 -4.83
N THR A 59 1.43 -4.88 -3.82
CA THR A 59 2.72 -4.19 -3.90
C THR A 59 3.84 -5.20 -4.16
N LEU A 60 5.05 -4.71 -4.40
CA LEU A 60 6.23 -5.56 -4.54
C LEU A 60 6.42 -6.50 -3.33
N LEU A 61 6.08 -6.00 -2.13
CA LEU A 61 6.11 -6.79 -0.92
C LEU A 61 5.02 -7.88 -0.90
N HIS A 62 3.80 -7.61 -1.37
CA HIS A 62 2.74 -8.63 -1.50
C HIS A 62 3.19 -9.76 -2.42
N MET A 63 3.76 -9.43 -3.57
CA MET A 63 4.27 -10.42 -4.53
C MET A 63 5.40 -11.26 -3.91
N ALA A 64 6.32 -10.65 -3.17
CA ALA A 64 7.37 -11.38 -2.45
C ALA A 64 6.80 -12.30 -1.36
N MET A 65 5.71 -11.89 -0.68
CA MET A 65 5.00 -12.72 0.30
C MET A 65 4.36 -13.94 -0.34
N ARG A 66 3.59 -13.76 -1.42
CA ARG A 66 2.86 -14.84 -2.09
C ARG A 66 3.79 -15.87 -2.71
N ASN A 67 4.86 -15.42 -3.36
CA ASN A 67 5.86 -16.28 -3.99
C ASN A 67 6.94 -16.79 -3.02
N GLN A 68 6.81 -16.53 -1.71
CA GLN A 68 7.69 -17.01 -0.65
C GLN A 68 9.19 -16.65 -0.84
N LYS A 69 9.47 -15.48 -1.40
CA LYS A 69 10.82 -14.99 -1.71
C LYS A 69 11.48 -14.36 -0.49
N TRP A 70 12.01 -15.20 0.42
CA TRP A 70 12.46 -14.79 1.77
C TRP A 70 13.58 -13.73 1.78
N HIS A 71 14.58 -13.88 0.92
CA HIS A 71 15.71 -12.96 0.87
C HIS A 71 15.28 -11.55 0.46
N ILE A 72 14.35 -11.49 -0.48
CA ILE A 72 13.79 -10.23 -0.97
C ILE A 72 12.91 -9.55 0.06
N LYS A 73 12.10 -10.30 0.83
CA LYS A 73 11.35 -9.73 1.96
C LYS A 73 12.25 -9.01 2.95
N ARG A 74 13.40 -9.61 3.28
CA ARG A 74 14.36 -9.01 4.23
C ARG A 74 14.91 -7.70 3.72
N VAL A 75 15.32 -7.64 2.45
CA VAL A 75 15.86 -6.41 1.84
C VAL A 75 14.78 -5.34 1.69
N LEU A 76 13.58 -5.73 1.25
CA LEU A 76 12.44 -4.83 1.13
C LEU A 76 12.10 -4.13 2.45
N VAL A 77 12.19 -4.86 3.56
CA VAL A 77 11.87 -4.33 4.90
C VAL A 77 13.05 -3.60 5.53
N ALA A 78 14.25 -4.19 5.49
CA ALA A 78 15.39 -3.66 6.23
C ALA A 78 16.07 -2.48 5.52
N GLU A 79 16.04 -2.46 4.19
CA GLU A 79 16.85 -1.52 3.39
C GLU A 79 16.00 -0.61 2.51
N LEU A 80 14.83 -1.07 2.04
CA LEU A 80 13.97 -0.32 1.12
C LEU A 80 12.70 0.27 1.78
N ASP A 81 12.53 0.09 3.10
CA ASP A 81 11.43 0.66 3.91
C ASP A 81 10.03 0.44 3.29
N ALA A 82 9.78 -0.77 2.81
CA ALA A 82 8.50 -1.15 2.20
C ALA A 82 7.35 -1.04 3.21
N ASP A 83 6.23 -0.40 2.82
CA ASP A 83 5.10 -0.17 3.72
C ASP A 83 4.30 -1.46 3.93
N ALA A 84 4.35 -1.92 5.18
CA ALA A 84 3.74 -3.13 5.69
C ALA A 84 2.23 -3.16 5.72
N ARG A 85 1.61 -1.97 5.64
CA ARG A 85 0.20 -1.76 5.95
C ARG A 85 -0.65 -1.52 4.73
N LEU A 86 -0.02 -1.40 3.57
CA LEU A 86 -0.77 -1.25 2.34
C LEU A 86 -1.61 -2.49 2.14
N GLU A 87 -2.92 -2.30 2.06
CA GLU A 87 -3.83 -3.37 1.71
C GLU A 87 -3.93 -3.46 0.20
N ASN A 88 -3.91 -4.69 -0.33
CA ASN A 88 -4.24 -4.94 -1.72
C ASN A 88 -5.74 -4.69 -1.98
N THR A 89 -6.21 -4.88 -3.22
CA THR A 89 -7.62 -4.66 -3.56
C THR A 89 -8.56 -5.65 -2.85
N GLY A 90 -8.03 -6.80 -2.41
CA GLY A 90 -8.72 -7.76 -1.56
C GLY A 90 -8.79 -7.39 -0.07
N GLY A 91 -8.24 -6.24 0.34
CA GLY A 91 -8.19 -5.83 1.75
C GLY A 91 -7.17 -6.62 2.58
N HIS A 92 -6.25 -7.34 1.93
CA HIS A 92 -5.22 -8.10 2.61
C HIS A 92 -3.97 -7.26 2.77
N THR A 93 -3.45 -7.19 4.00
CA THR A 93 -2.11 -6.67 4.26
C THR A 93 -1.06 -7.74 3.92
N PRO A 94 0.17 -7.34 3.56
CA PRO A 94 1.24 -8.31 3.33
C PRO A 94 1.53 -9.14 4.60
N VAL A 95 1.28 -8.59 5.80
CA VAL A 95 1.37 -9.31 7.08
C VAL A 95 0.32 -10.41 7.15
N GLY A 96 -0.93 -10.04 6.86
CA GLY A 96 -2.08 -10.95 6.90
C GLY A 96 -1.90 -12.10 5.93
N MET A 97 -1.42 -11.82 4.72
CA MET A 97 -1.12 -12.86 3.73
C MET A 97 0.02 -13.77 4.18
N GLN A 98 1.08 -13.22 4.78
CA GLN A 98 2.16 -14.06 5.28
C GLN A 98 1.67 -14.98 6.39
N LEU A 99 0.85 -14.48 7.32
CA LEU A 99 0.29 -15.27 8.41
C LEU A 99 -0.65 -16.37 7.90
N SER A 100 -1.51 -16.07 6.93
CA SER A 100 -2.39 -17.07 6.34
C SER A 100 -1.63 -18.13 5.53
N ALA A 101 -0.58 -17.74 4.80
CA ALA A 101 0.28 -18.65 4.07
C ALA A 101 1.15 -19.53 4.98
N SER A 102 1.51 -19.04 6.17
CA SER A 102 2.33 -19.77 7.15
C SER A 102 1.50 -20.52 8.21
N ALA A 103 0.19 -20.24 8.33
CA ALA A 103 -0.72 -20.94 9.23
C ALA A 103 -0.65 -22.49 9.15
N PRO A 104 -0.60 -23.12 7.96
CA PRO A 104 -0.46 -24.57 7.87
C PRO A 104 0.88 -25.06 8.45
N ARG A 105 1.97 -24.31 8.23
CA ARG A 105 3.29 -24.65 8.76
C ARG A 105 3.32 -24.55 10.28
N PHE A 106 2.67 -23.54 10.84
CA PHE A 106 2.49 -23.43 12.29
C PHE A 106 1.64 -24.56 12.84
N GLY A 107 0.55 -24.94 12.17
CA GLY A 107 -0.28 -26.08 12.56
C GLY A 107 0.52 -27.39 12.63
N VAL A 108 1.36 -27.66 11.62
CA VAL A 108 2.24 -28.85 11.61
C VAL A 108 3.31 -28.76 12.68
N ALA A 109 3.95 -27.60 12.89
CA ALA A 109 4.95 -27.43 13.93
C ALA A 109 4.36 -27.63 15.33
N LEU A 110 3.16 -27.08 15.58
CA LEU A 110 2.43 -27.26 16.84
C LEU A 110 2.02 -28.72 17.05
N LEU A 111 1.54 -29.38 15.98
CA LEU A 111 1.18 -30.79 16.02
C LEU A 111 2.40 -31.66 16.35
N MET A 112 3.55 -31.40 15.71
CA MET A 112 4.82 -32.08 15.99
C MET A 112 5.27 -31.85 17.43
N LEU A 113 5.17 -30.61 17.94
CA LEU A 113 5.51 -30.28 19.32
C LEU A 113 4.59 -30.98 20.32
N ALA A 114 3.28 -31.01 20.05
CA ALA A 114 2.30 -31.75 20.84
C ALA A 114 2.60 -33.25 20.81
N ALA A 115 3.02 -33.79 19.66
CA ALA A 115 3.45 -35.17 19.51
C ALA A 115 4.64 -35.54 20.44
N LEU A 116 5.56 -34.60 20.68
CA LEU A 116 6.67 -34.77 21.64
C LEU A 116 6.21 -34.82 23.11
N THR A 117 5.05 -34.25 23.44
CA THR A 117 4.51 -34.30 24.81
C THR A 117 3.91 -35.67 25.17
N TYR A 118 3.74 -36.56 24.18
CA TYR A 118 3.29 -37.94 24.43
C TYR A 118 4.47 -38.84 24.84
N PRO A 119 4.46 -39.41 26.06
CA PRO A 119 5.61 -40.15 26.60
C PRO A 119 5.96 -41.39 25.77
N LYS A 120 4.96 -42.08 25.20
CA LYS A 120 5.17 -43.22 24.29
C LYS A 120 5.82 -42.84 22.96
N MET A 121 5.61 -41.61 22.49
CA MET A 121 6.23 -41.11 21.25
C MET A 121 7.71 -40.81 21.45
N MET A 122 8.09 -40.29 22.61
CA MET A 122 9.51 -40.07 22.97
C MET A 122 10.30 -41.37 23.10
N GLU A 123 9.63 -42.45 23.55
CA GLU A 123 10.23 -43.79 23.58
C GLU A 123 10.47 -44.35 22.17
N TYR A 124 9.58 -44.05 21.21
CA TYR A 124 9.71 -44.49 19.81
C TYR A 124 10.68 -43.64 18.97
N LEU A 125 10.68 -42.32 19.14
CA LEU A 125 11.54 -41.41 18.38
C LEU A 125 12.97 -41.34 18.94
N GLY A 126 13.13 -41.66 20.22
CA GLY A 126 14.39 -41.48 20.95
C GLY A 126 14.88 -40.02 20.97
N GLY A 127 16.09 -39.81 21.49
CA GLY A 127 16.70 -38.48 21.55
C GLY A 127 16.95 -37.84 20.17
N ALA A 128 17.24 -38.64 19.14
CA ALA A 128 17.46 -38.16 17.79
C ALA A 128 16.18 -37.59 17.15
N GLY A 129 15.02 -38.24 17.35
CA GLY A 129 13.74 -37.75 16.85
C GLY A 129 13.33 -36.42 17.50
N ALA A 130 13.58 -36.25 18.80
CA ALA A 130 13.32 -34.98 19.48
C ALA A 130 14.16 -33.84 18.91
N ILE A 131 15.45 -34.09 18.60
CA ILE A 131 16.32 -33.10 17.94
C ILE A 131 15.79 -32.74 16.55
N CYS A 132 15.38 -33.73 15.75
CA CYS A 132 14.80 -33.46 14.43
C CYS A 132 13.57 -32.55 14.52
N VAL A 133 12.65 -32.81 15.44
CA VAL A 133 11.44 -31.98 15.60
C VAL A 133 11.80 -30.54 15.96
N VAL A 134 12.77 -30.32 16.86
CA VAL A 134 13.25 -28.98 17.21
C VAL A 134 13.89 -28.28 16.01
N VAL A 135 14.76 -28.96 15.27
CA VAL A 135 15.44 -28.39 14.09
C VAL A 135 14.43 -28.02 12.99
N PHE A 136 13.44 -28.88 12.74
CA PHE A 136 12.42 -28.61 11.72
C PHE A 136 11.41 -27.51 12.11
N SER A 137 11.27 -27.21 13.40
CA SER A 137 10.37 -26.15 13.88
C SER A 137 11.05 -24.77 13.99
N MET A 138 12.39 -24.69 13.96
CA MET A 138 13.12 -23.43 13.99
C MET A 138 12.78 -22.44 12.86
N PRO A 139 12.62 -22.86 11.59
CA PRO A 139 12.23 -21.96 10.50
C PRO A 139 10.86 -21.32 10.73
N ALA A 140 9.90 -22.09 11.25
CA ALA A 140 8.58 -21.55 11.59
C ALA A 140 8.68 -20.52 12.73
N MET A 141 9.48 -20.78 13.77
CA MET A 141 9.70 -19.83 14.85
C MET A 141 10.37 -18.53 14.37
N ALA A 142 11.29 -18.61 13.41
CA ALA A 142 11.90 -17.44 12.79
C ALA A 142 10.88 -16.61 11.99
N ASP A 143 10.01 -17.27 11.21
CA ASP A 143 8.91 -16.62 10.50
C ASP A 143 7.94 -15.92 11.46
N MET A 144 7.61 -16.56 12.58
CA MET A 144 6.77 -15.97 13.62
C MET A 144 7.44 -14.76 14.26
N THR A 145 8.73 -14.86 14.58
CA THR A 145 9.48 -13.76 15.19
C THR A 145 9.56 -12.55 14.27
N LEU A 146 9.75 -12.76 12.96
CA LEU A 146 9.70 -11.69 11.97
C LEU A 146 8.30 -11.09 11.84
N ALA A 147 7.25 -11.91 11.75
CA ALA A 147 5.87 -11.43 11.67
C ALA A 147 5.46 -10.63 12.92
N VAL A 148 5.84 -11.11 14.11
CA VAL A 148 5.60 -10.46 15.40
C VAL A 148 6.38 -9.16 15.50
N ARG A 149 7.69 -9.17 15.20
CA ARG A 149 8.51 -7.96 15.16
C ARG A 149 7.94 -6.94 14.19
N TRP A 150 7.40 -7.39 13.07
CA TRP A 150 6.84 -6.52 12.05
C TRP A 150 5.48 -5.94 12.47
N TYR A 151 4.62 -6.75 13.10
CA TYR A 151 3.38 -6.27 13.71
C TYR A 151 3.66 -5.20 14.78
N PHE A 152 4.63 -5.46 15.67
CA PHE A 152 4.99 -4.55 16.75
C PHE A 152 5.76 -3.31 16.29
N ASN A 153 6.66 -3.40 15.31
CA ASN A 153 7.35 -2.22 14.76
C ASN A 153 6.42 -1.37 13.89
N SER A 154 5.45 -2.00 13.24
CA SER A 154 4.43 -1.23 12.54
C SER A 154 3.56 -0.49 13.55
N ALA A 155 3.04 -1.17 14.59
CA ALA A 155 2.00 -0.67 15.51
C ALA A 155 2.17 0.74 16.12
N PRO A 156 3.33 1.21 16.64
CA PRO A 156 3.44 2.52 17.28
C PRO A 156 3.25 3.67 16.29
N ASP A 157 3.76 3.54 15.06
CA ASP A 157 3.64 4.57 14.02
C ASP A 157 2.30 4.47 13.25
N ALA A 158 1.27 3.75 13.73
CA ALA A 158 -0.05 3.70 13.06
C ALA A 158 -0.91 4.91 13.37
N LYS A 159 -0.86 5.35 14.63
CA LYS A 159 -1.82 6.31 15.15
C LYS A 159 -1.53 7.72 14.65
N GLU A 160 -0.26 8.08 14.47
CA GLU A 160 0.13 9.44 14.05
C GLU A 160 -0.04 9.74 12.55
N PRO A 161 0.41 8.91 11.59
CA PRO A 161 0.32 9.24 10.17
C PRO A 161 -1.09 9.10 9.60
N ASN A 162 -1.92 8.21 10.13
CA ASN A 162 -3.33 8.10 9.73
C ASN A 162 -4.17 9.25 10.30
N ALA A 163 -3.88 9.73 11.51
CA ALA A 163 -4.48 10.97 12.03
C ALA A 163 -4.12 12.17 11.15
N ARG A 164 -2.84 12.32 10.78
CA ARG A 164 -2.40 13.40 9.88
C ARG A 164 -2.94 13.29 8.45
N LYS A 165 -3.12 12.08 7.91
CA LYS A 165 -3.76 11.87 6.61
C LYS A 165 -5.26 12.18 6.65
N ALA A 166 -5.95 11.77 7.72
CA ALA A 166 -7.35 12.11 7.94
C ALA A 166 -7.55 13.63 8.09
N GLU A 167 -6.69 14.30 8.86
CA GLU A 167 -6.69 15.77 8.97
C GLU A 167 -6.43 16.46 7.63
N ARG A 168 -5.50 15.94 6.81
CA ARG A 168 -5.26 16.50 5.46
C ARG A 168 -6.46 16.31 4.54
N GLN A 169 -7.12 15.16 4.59
CA GLN A 169 -8.33 14.91 3.79
C GLN A 169 -9.48 15.83 4.22
N GLN A 170 -9.66 16.04 5.52
CA GLN A 170 -10.64 16.98 6.04
C GLN A 170 -10.38 18.42 5.55
N ARG A 171 -9.12 18.90 5.60
CA ARG A 171 -8.77 20.23 5.06
C ARG A 171 -9.06 20.35 3.57
N ILE A 172 -8.76 19.31 2.78
CA ILE A 172 -9.02 19.32 1.34
C ILE A 172 -10.53 19.34 1.05
N GLU A 173 -11.34 18.63 1.84
CA GLU A 173 -12.80 18.66 1.71
C GLU A 173 -13.41 20.00 2.13
N GLU A 174 -12.89 20.62 3.21
CA GLU A 174 -13.26 21.97 3.62
C GLU A 174 -12.93 23.00 2.54
N GLU A 175 -11.72 22.99 1.98
CA GLU A 175 -11.35 23.89 0.88
C GLU A 175 -12.27 23.71 -0.34
N LYS A 176 -12.65 22.47 -0.66
CA LYS A 176 -13.59 22.19 -1.76
C LYS A 176 -14.98 22.74 -1.46
N ARG A 177 -15.46 22.63 -0.22
CA ARG A 177 -16.74 23.19 0.22
C ARG A 177 -16.74 24.71 0.16
N GLU A 178 -15.67 25.36 0.62
CA GLU A 178 -15.52 26.81 0.57
C GLU A 178 -15.49 27.32 -0.87
N LYS A 179 -14.70 26.69 -1.74
CA LYS A 179 -14.64 27.04 -3.17
C LYS A 179 -16.00 26.88 -3.86
N LYS A 180 -16.79 25.86 -3.48
CA LYS A 180 -18.15 25.66 -4.00
C LYS A 180 -19.12 26.74 -3.50
N ALA A 181 -19.03 27.13 -2.24
CA ALA A 181 -19.85 28.20 -1.67
C ALA A 181 -19.54 29.59 -2.27
N GLN A 182 -18.26 29.88 -2.55
CA GLN A 182 -17.84 31.12 -3.21
C GLN A 182 -18.35 31.20 -4.65
N ARG A 183 -18.29 30.10 -5.43
CA ARG A 183 -18.84 30.05 -6.78
C ARG A 183 -20.35 30.32 -6.80
N GLY A 184 -21.11 29.69 -5.89
CA GLY A 184 -22.55 29.94 -5.79
C GLY A 184 -22.92 31.40 -5.49
N LYS A 185 -22.12 32.10 -4.66
CA LYS A 185 -22.33 33.53 -4.39
C LYS A 185 -21.99 34.41 -5.60
N ALA A 186 -20.95 34.08 -6.35
CA ALA A 186 -20.58 34.80 -7.57
C ALA A 186 -21.67 34.67 -8.65
N ASP A 187 -22.23 33.47 -8.82
CA ASP A 187 -23.33 33.22 -9.77
C ASP A 187 -24.61 33.99 -9.36
N GLN A 188 -24.86 34.14 -8.05
CA GLN A 188 -26.01 34.88 -7.53
C GLN A 188 -25.86 36.40 -7.69
N GLN A 189 -24.64 36.96 -7.63
CA GLN A 189 -24.36 38.37 -7.90
C GLN A 189 -24.45 38.73 -9.39
N LEU A 190 -24.12 37.80 -10.29
CA LEU A 190 -24.26 38.00 -11.73
C LEU A 190 -25.73 38.08 -12.17
N HIS A 191 -26.65 37.39 -11.47
CA HIS A 191 -28.08 37.44 -11.79
C HIS A 191 -28.83 38.65 -11.23
N THR A 192 -28.32 39.33 -10.20
CA THR A 192 -28.98 40.51 -9.60
C THR A 192 -28.50 41.84 -10.14
N GLY A 193 -27.37 41.88 -10.86
CA GLY A 193 -26.80 43.12 -11.44
C GLY A 193 -27.30 43.53 -12.83
N GLY A 194 -28.24 42.77 -13.44
CA GLY A 194 -28.65 42.95 -14.84
C GLY A 194 -29.94 43.75 -15.09
N ALA A 195 -30.58 44.30 -14.06
CA ALA A 195 -31.84 45.01 -14.20
C ALA A 195 -31.71 46.43 -13.62
N ASP A 196 -31.27 47.39 -14.44
CA ASP A 196 -31.80 48.77 -14.47
C ASP A 196 -30.83 49.69 -15.22
N LYS A 197 -31.01 49.86 -16.54
CA LYS A 197 -30.70 51.08 -17.32
C LYS A 197 -31.45 51.06 -18.67
N ARG A 198 -32.78 51.19 -18.65
CA ARG A 198 -33.53 51.82 -19.77
C ARG A 198 -33.94 53.19 -19.23
N GLY A 199 -33.24 54.27 -19.55
CA GLY A 199 -33.39 54.91 -20.85
C GLY A 199 -34.58 55.87 -20.84
N GLY A 200 -34.65 56.78 -19.85
CA GLY A 200 -35.56 57.91 -19.85
C GLY A 200 -34.95 59.07 -20.64
N GLY A 201 -35.37 59.23 -21.89
CA GLY A 201 -35.03 60.40 -22.70
C GLY A 201 -35.90 61.60 -22.30
N PRO A 202 -35.34 62.81 -22.14
CA PRO A 202 -36.14 64.01 -21.93
C PRO A 202 -36.78 64.47 -23.23
N ALA A 203 -38.09 64.70 -23.17
CA ALA A 203 -38.88 65.36 -24.19
C ALA A 203 -38.39 66.81 -24.35
N VAL A 204 -37.94 67.17 -25.56
CA VAL A 204 -37.67 68.56 -25.95
C VAL A 204 -38.88 69.01 -26.76
N SER A 205 -39.75 69.77 -26.11
CA SER A 205 -40.87 70.48 -26.72
C SER A 205 -40.38 71.77 -27.38
N GLU A 206 -40.76 71.93 -28.65
CA GLU A 206 -40.79 73.19 -29.39
C GLU A 206 -41.42 74.33 -28.57
N VAL A 207 -40.76 75.49 -28.52
CA VAL A 207 -41.42 76.77 -28.32
C VAL A 207 -40.86 77.78 -29.32
N VAL A 208 -41.79 78.19 -30.18
CA VAL A 208 -41.80 79.31 -31.13
C VAL A 208 -41.56 80.65 -30.42
N MET A 209 -40.85 81.61 -31.04
CA MET A 209 -41.27 83.02 -31.24
C MET A 209 -40.12 84.02 -31.43
N PHE A 210 -40.24 84.81 -32.51
CA PHE A 210 -39.92 86.25 -32.70
C PHE A 210 -38.48 86.73 -32.40
N ALA A 211 -37.84 87.59 -33.21
CA ALA A 211 -38.29 88.58 -34.20
C ALA A 211 -37.17 88.84 -35.23
#